data_AF-A0AAP6BIG6-F1
#
_entry.id   AF-A0AAP6BIG6-F1
#
_cell.length_a   1.000
_cell.length_b   1.000
_cell.length_c   1.000
_cell.angle_alpha   90.00
_cell.angle_beta   90.00
_cell.angle_gamma   90.00
#
_symmetry.space_group_name_H-M   'P 1'
#
loop_
_entity.id
_entity.type
_entity.pdbx_description
1 polymer ?
#
loop_
_entity_poly.entity_id
_entity_poly.type
_entity_poly.pdbx_seq_one_letter_code
_entity_poly.pdbx_strand_id
1 'polypeptide(L)'
;MFSAAGCSSSGPSAEETASGAPSVSQRVRARAVQDSQGLVKQYDAVLAARPALTGLLAPLRGEVVRHVGAFGGTVSPAPVPSAAAPLDDKSALTQLASAERTLADRRAGELLTVPGELARLLASVAAAGAVHAYVLAEGAR
;
A
#
# COMPACT_ATOMS: atom_id res chain seq x y z
N MET A 1 -42.55 1.46 -12.47
CA MET A 1 -42.05 0.09 -12.38
C MET A 1 -41.38 -0.23 -13.70
N PHE A 2 -40.06 -0.11 -13.79
CA PHE A 2 -39.31 -0.44 -15.00
C PHE A 2 -38.54 -1.74 -14.77
N SER A 3 -38.96 -2.78 -15.48
CA SER A 3 -38.27 -4.06 -15.58
C SER A 3 -37.11 -3.95 -16.57
N ALA A 4 -35.93 -4.39 -16.16
CA ALA A 4 -34.85 -4.77 -17.06
C ALA A 4 -34.47 -6.22 -16.74
N ALA A 5 -35.06 -7.15 -17.48
CA ALA A 5 -34.59 -8.52 -17.60
C ALA A 5 -33.83 -8.62 -18.93
N GLY A 6 -32.57 -9.05 -18.89
CA GLY A 6 -31.79 -9.22 -20.12
C GLY A 6 -30.30 -9.38 -19.90
N CYS A 7 -29.87 -10.51 -19.34
CA CYS A 7 -28.57 -11.12 -19.64
C CYS A 7 -28.68 -12.63 -19.40
N SER A 8 -29.11 -13.36 -20.42
CA SER A 8 -28.93 -14.81 -20.49
C SER A 8 -28.08 -15.12 -21.71
N SER A 9 -26.84 -15.53 -21.46
CA SER A 9 -26.08 -16.38 -22.37
C SER A 9 -25.42 -17.47 -21.53
N SER A 10 -26.15 -18.55 -21.29
CA SER A 10 -25.59 -19.80 -20.80
C SER A 10 -25.11 -20.64 -21.98
N GLY A 11 -23.86 -21.08 -21.91
CA GLY A 11 -23.27 -22.12 -22.76
C GLY A 11 -21.89 -22.52 -22.20
N PRO A 12 -21.48 -23.77 -22.37
CA PRO A 12 -21.85 -24.92 -21.54
C PRO A 12 -20.85 -25.17 -20.41
N SER A 13 -21.26 -25.94 -19.40
CA SER A 13 -20.39 -26.49 -18.36
C SER A 13 -19.26 -27.32 -18.96
N ALA A 14 -18.03 -26.95 -18.61
CA ALA A 14 -16.93 -27.89 -18.44
C ALA A 14 -16.39 -27.67 -17.03
N GLU A 15 -16.61 -28.66 -16.15
CA GLU A 15 -15.76 -28.81 -14.99
C GLU A 15 -14.35 -29.13 -15.50
N GLU A 16 -13.43 -28.18 -15.37
CA GLU A 16 -12.01 -28.46 -15.52
C GLU A 16 -11.27 -27.80 -14.34
N THR A 17 -10.99 -28.64 -13.35
CA THR A 17 -9.97 -28.54 -12.31
C THR A 17 -9.48 -27.12 -11.93
N ALA A 18 -9.93 -26.65 -10.77
CA ALA A 18 -9.29 -25.56 -10.05
C ALA A 18 -7.85 -25.95 -9.68
N SER A 19 -6.90 -25.63 -10.55
CA SER A 19 -5.46 -25.59 -10.21
C SER A 19 -4.75 -24.61 -11.15
N GLY A 20 -5.09 -23.32 -11.00
CA GLY A 20 -4.44 -22.24 -11.73
C GLY A 20 -3.59 -21.40 -10.76
N ALA A 21 -2.28 -21.40 -10.95
CA ALA A 21 -1.41 -20.46 -10.24
C ALA A 21 -1.88 -19.02 -10.49
N PRO A 22 -1.81 -18.12 -9.47
CA PRO A 22 -2.31 -16.76 -9.61
C PRO A 22 -1.59 -16.03 -10.75
N SER A 23 -2.32 -15.22 -11.52
CA SER A 23 -1.75 -14.38 -12.59
C SER A 23 -0.70 -13.40 -12.03
N VAL A 24 0.19 -12.88 -12.90
CA VAL A 24 1.19 -11.86 -12.53
C VAL A 24 0.52 -10.67 -11.85
N SER A 25 -0.59 -10.17 -12.41
CA SER A 25 -1.34 -9.03 -11.84
C SER A 25 -1.93 -9.33 -10.47
N GLN A 26 -2.42 -10.56 -10.24
CA GLN A 26 -2.90 -10.96 -8.91
C GLN A 26 -1.75 -11.01 -7.90
N ARG A 27 -0.59 -11.54 -8.28
CA ARG A 27 0.59 -11.58 -7.41
C ARG A 27 1.11 -10.19 -7.08
N VAL A 28 1.22 -9.30 -8.07
CA VAL A 28 1.63 -7.90 -7.88
C VAL A 28 0.64 -7.16 -6.98
N ARG A 29 -0.67 -7.34 -7.19
CA ARG A 29 -1.69 -6.73 -6.30
C ARG A 29 -1.56 -7.25 -4.87
N ALA A 30 -1.42 -8.56 -4.68
CA ALA A 30 -1.24 -9.16 -3.35
C ALA A 30 0.02 -8.63 -2.66
N ARG A 31 1.12 -8.49 -3.42
CA ARG A 31 2.36 -7.92 -2.92
C ARG A 31 2.21 -6.46 -2.53
N ALA A 32 1.55 -5.66 -3.36
CA ALA A 32 1.27 -4.25 -3.09
C ALA A 32 0.43 -4.06 -1.82
N VAL A 33 -0.55 -4.95 -1.55
CA VAL A 33 -1.28 -4.96 -0.28
C VAL A 33 -0.35 -5.22 0.89
N GLN A 34 0.45 -6.29 0.82
CA GLN A 34 1.35 -6.70 1.91
C GLN A 34 2.39 -5.62 2.23
N ASP A 35 3.04 -5.06 1.21
CA ASP A 35 4.05 -4.02 1.39
C ASP A 35 3.43 -2.73 1.95
N SER A 36 2.23 -2.35 1.49
CA SER A 36 1.51 -1.18 2.02
C SER A 36 1.11 -1.37 3.48
N GLN A 37 0.63 -2.56 3.86
CA GLN A 37 0.33 -2.90 5.26
C GLN A 37 1.60 -2.88 6.13
N GLY A 38 2.72 -3.36 5.60
CA GLY A 38 4.02 -3.30 6.26
C GLY A 38 4.45 -1.87 6.55
N LEU A 39 4.24 -0.96 5.59
CA LEU A 39 4.53 0.47 5.77
C LEU A 39 3.60 1.12 6.81
N VAL A 40 2.30 0.81 6.82
CA VAL A 40 1.39 1.29 7.88
C VAL A 40 1.87 0.90 9.27
N LYS A 41 2.35 -0.35 9.44
CA LYS A 41 2.91 -0.80 10.73
C LYS A 41 4.12 0.00 11.16
N GLN A 42 4.98 0.43 10.23
CA GLN A 42 6.12 1.28 10.55
C GLN A 42 5.68 2.67 11.00
N TYR A 43 4.71 3.28 10.31
CA TYR A 43 4.11 4.54 10.76
C TYR A 43 3.48 4.42 12.15
N ASP A 44 2.73 3.35 12.41
CA ASP A 44 2.08 3.10 13.70
C ASP A 44 3.12 2.94 14.83
N ALA A 45 4.22 2.24 14.57
CA ALA A 45 5.31 2.11 15.53
C ALA A 45 5.98 3.46 15.86
N VAL A 46 6.22 4.30 14.85
CA VAL A 46 6.78 5.65 15.06
C VAL A 46 5.79 6.53 15.81
N LEU A 47 4.51 6.54 15.44
CA LEU A 47 3.46 7.30 16.13
C LEU A 47 3.32 6.90 17.60
N ALA A 48 3.40 5.60 17.91
CA ALA A 48 3.34 5.10 19.28
C ALA A 48 4.55 5.57 20.12
N ALA A 49 5.74 5.61 19.52
CA ALA A 49 6.96 6.03 20.20
C ALA A 49 7.16 7.55 20.27
N ARG A 50 6.62 8.29 19.29
CA ARG A 50 6.84 9.73 19.08
C ARG A 50 5.54 10.51 18.96
N PRO A 51 4.79 10.70 20.06
CA PRO A 51 3.53 11.42 20.02
C PRO A 51 3.64 12.86 19.48
N ALA A 52 4.80 13.52 19.66
CA ALA A 52 5.06 14.86 19.14
C ALA A 52 4.99 14.95 17.60
N LEU A 53 5.25 13.85 16.88
CA LEU A 53 5.20 13.81 15.41
C LEU A 53 3.80 13.55 14.85
N THR A 54 2.78 13.36 15.71
CA THR A 54 1.43 12.98 15.29
C THR A 54 0.83 13.95 14.27
N GLY A 55 1.02 15.26 14.45
CA GLY A 55 0.49 16.26 13.53
C GLY A 55 1.02 16.13 12.10
N LEU A 56 2.28 15.69 11.95
CA LEU A 56 2.92 15.48 10.65
C LEU A 56 2.59 14.08 10.08
N LEU A 57 2.65 13.05 10.92
CA LEU A 57 2.60 11.65 10.46
C LEU A 57 1.19 11.09 10.29
N ALA A 58 0.20 11.57 11.04
CA ALA A 58 -1.16 11.02 10.97
C ALA A 58 -1.81 11.17 9.57
N PRO A 59 -1.71 12.31 8.86
CA PRO A 59 -2.22 12.44 7.50
C PRO A 59 -1.53 11.49 6.52
N LEU A 60 -0.20 11.39 6.58
CA LEU A 60 0.58 10.51 5.69
C LEU A 60 0.20 9.04 5.92
N ARG A 61 0.10 8.61 7.18
CA ARG A 61 -0.36 7.27 7.57
C ARG A 61 -1.78 6.99 7.05
N GLY A 62 -2.67 7.98 7.10
CA GLY A 62 -4.02 7.89 6.53
C GLY A 62 -4.02 7.61 5.03
N GLU A 63 -3.18 8.29 4.26
CA GLU A 63 -3.04 8.05 2.82
C GLU A 63 -2.45 6.66 2.52
N VAL A 64 -1.48 6.17 3.30
CA VAL A 64 -0.96 4.79 3.12
C VAL A 64 -2.06 3.74 3.40
N VAL A 65 -2.93 3.97 4.38
CA VAL A 65 -4.11 3.10 4.61
C VAL A 65 -5.05 3.11 3.41
N ARG A 66 -5.29 4.28 2.80
CA ARG A 66 -6.10 4.38 1.57
C ARG A 66 -5.46 3.63 0.41
N HIS A 67 -4.13 3.65 0.29
CA HIS A 67 -3.41 2.85 -0.72
C HIS A 67 -3.61 1.35 -0.51
N VAL A 68 -3.60 0.85 0.73
CA VAL A 68 -3.95 -0.56 1.03
C VAL A 68 -5.34 -0.90 0.47
N GLY A 69 -6.32 -0.03 0.72
CA GLY A 69 -7.68 -0.17 0.20
C GLY A 69 -7.77 -0.14 -1.33
N ALA A 70 -7.00 0.74 -1.99
CA ALA A 70 -6.97 0.83 -3.44
C ALA A 70 -6.47 -0.46 -4.13
N PHE A 71 -5.57 -1.20 -3.46
CA PHE A 71 -5.16 -2.53 -3.92
C PHE A 71 -6.11 -3.66 -3.51
N GLY A 72 -7.19 -3.37 -2.77
CA GLY A 72 -8.18 -4.34 -2.31
C GLY A 72 -7.83 -5.01 -0.98
N GLY A 73 -6.87 -4.46 -0.24
CA GLY A 73 -6.51 -4.92 1.10
C GLY A 73 -7.24 -4.17 2.20
N THR A 74 -7.08 -4.65 3.44
CA THR A 74 -7.52 -3.94 4.64
C THR A 74 -6.38 -3.85 5.65
N VAL A 75 -6.40 -2.84 6.50
CA VAL A 75 -5.48 -2.78 7.65
C VAL A 75 -6.25 -3.28 8.86
N SER A 76 -5.76 -4.35 9.48
CA SER A 76 -6.28 -4.80 10.76
C SER A 76 -5.48 -4.15 11.89
N PRO A 77 -6.12 -3.67 12.97
CA PRO A 77 -5.41 -3.22 14.15
C PRO A 77 -4.65 -4.42 14.75
N ALA A 78 -3.33 -4.43 14.57
CA ALA A 78 -2.46 -5.42 15.20
C ALA A 78 -1.87 -4.83 16.48
N PRO A 79 -1.63 -5.64 17.52
CA PRO A 79 -0.85 -5.18 18.67
C PRO A 79 0.53 -4.74 18.17
N VAL A 80 0.91 -3.51 18.52
CA VAL A 80 2.21 -2.96 18.18
C VAL A 80 3.30 -3.82 18.83
N PRO A 81 4.19 -4.47 18.07
CA PRO A 81 5.36 -5.08 18.68
C PRO A 81 6.24 -3.96 19.25
N SER A 82 6.81 -4.17 20.44
CA SER A 82 7.87 -3.33 21.01
C SER A 82 9.15 -3.45 20.17
N ALA A 83 9.13 -3.02 18.91
CA ALA A 83 10.35 -2.79 18.16
C ALA A 83 11.01 -1.55 18.76
N ALA A 84 12.32 -1.61 19.00
CA ALA A 84 13.08 -0.49 19.55
C ALA A 84 12.88 0.74 18.65
N ALA A 85 12.13 1.71 19.16
CA ALA A 85 11.85 2.93 18.44
C ALA A 85 13.17 3.68 18.13
N PRO A 86 13.24 4.40 17.00
CA PRO A 86 14.37 5.26 16.69
C PRO A 86 14.69 6.22 17.85
N LEU A 87 15.99 6.43 18.09
CA LEU A 87 16.52 7.13 19.27
C LEU A 87 16.14 8.62 19.33
N ASP A 88 15.80 9.23 18.19
CA ASP A 88 15.37 10.64 18.06
C ASP A 88 14.35 10.83 16.93
N ASP A 89 13.69 12.00 16.89
CA ASP A 89 12.65 12.31 15.90
C ASP A 89 13.21 12.36 14.47
N LYS A 90 14.42 12.88 14.30
CA LYS A 90 15.07 13.02 12.99
C LYS A 90 15.44 11.66 12.39
N SER A 91 15.96 10.74 13.21
CA SER A 91 16.21 9.37 12.76
C SER A 91 14.90 8.63 12.41
N ALA A 92 13.82 8.86 13.16
CA ALA A 92 12.51 8.29 12.83
C ALA A 92 11.97 8.79 11.48
N LEU A 93 12.01 10.09 11.24
CA LEU A 93 11.57 10.67 9.97
C LEU A 93 12.44 10.22 8.79
N THR A 94 13.76 10.13 8.99
CA THR A 94 14.69 9.63 7.97
C THR A 94 14.42 8.16 7.62
N GLN A 95 14.13 7.33 8.64
CA GLN A 95 13.77 5.93 8.43
C GLN A 95 12.48 5.79 7.63
N LEU A 96 11.42 6.52 7.99
CA LEU A 96 10.16 6.51 7.23
C LEU A 96 10.34 7.04 5.80
N ALA A 97 11.14 8.09 5.60
CA ALA A 97 11.43 8.64 4.28
C ALA A 97 12.11 7.59 3.38
N SER A 98 13.06 6.83 3.94
CA SER A 98 13.73 5.74 3.22
C SER A 98 12.77 4.59 2.89
N ALA A 99 11.88 4.24 3.82
CA ALA A 99 10.88 3.19 3.61
C ALA A 99 9.88 3.57 2.51
N GLU A 100 9.36 4.80 2.52
CA GLU A 100 8.48 5.34 1.48
C GLU A 100 9.17 5.35 0.11
N ARG A 101 10.40 5.85 0.04
CA ARG A 101 11.18 5.90 -1.21
C ARG A 101 11.43 4.50 -1.78
N THR A 102 11.90 3.57 -0.94
CA THR A 102 12.17 2.19 -1.34
C THR A 102 10.92 1.51 -1.91
N LEU A 103 9.76 1.74 -1.28
CA LEU A 103 8.51 1.16 -1.74
C LEU A 103 7.99 1.84 -3.02
N ALA A 104 8.15 3.16 -3.14
CA ALA A 104 7.84 3.88 -4.37
C ALA A 104 8.67 3.36 -5.55
N ASP A 105 9.98 3.20 -5.37
CA ASP A 105 10.90 2.69 -6.40
C ASP A 105 10.55 1.26 -6.81
N ARG A 106 10.23 0.39 -5.84
CA ARG A 106 9.77 -0.98 -6.13
C ARG A 106 8.50 -0.98 -7.00
N ARG A 107 7.48 -0.20 -6.61
CA ARG A 107 6.23 -0.08 -7.37
C ARG A 107 6.47 0.49 -8.78
N ALA A 108 7.40 1.44 -8.90
CA ALA A 108 7.84 1.99 -10.18
C ALA A 108 8.46 0.93 -11.11
N GLY A 109 9.18 -0.05 -10.55
CA GLY A 109 9.65 -1.21 -11.30
C GLY A 109 8.54 -2.22 -11.64
N GLU A 110 7.67 -2.54 -10.67
CA GLU A 110 6.61 -3.54 -10.84
C GLU A 110 5.56 -3.15 -11.88
N LEU A 111 5.27 -1.85 -12.06
CA LEU A 111 4.29 -1.41 -13.05
C LEU A 111 4.68 -1.78 -14.49
N LEU A 112 5.97 -2.03 -14.78
CA LEU A 112 6.45 -2.51 -16.09
C LEU A 112 6.05 -3.96 -16.38
N THR A 113 5.59 -4.69 -15.36
CA THR A 113 5.27 -6.12 -15.43
C THR A 113 3.77 -6.41 -15.50
N VAL A 114 2.93 -5.37 -15.39
CA VAL A 114 1.47 -5.50 -15.34
C VAL A 114 0.80 -4.57 -16.36
N PRO A 115 -0.33 -4.96 -16.96
CA PRO A 115 -1.02 -4.14 -17.94
C PRO A 115 -2.06 -3.19 -17.32
N GLY A 116 -2.44 -2.19 -18.11
CA GLY A 116 -3.69 -1.45 -17.97
C GLY A 116 -3.84 -0.71 -16.65
N GLU A 117 -5.00 -0.88 -16.02
CA GLU A 117 -5.41 -0.07 -14.86
C GLU A 117 -4.53 -0.32 -13.63
N LEU A 118 -4.01 -1.54 -13.46
CA LEU A 118 -3.12 -1.84 -12.33
C LEU A 118 -1.78 -1.08 -12.44
N ALA A 119 -1.23 -0.94 -13.65
CA ALA A 119 -0.02 -0.16 -13.86
C ALA A 119 -0.24 1.32 -13.53
N ARG A 120 -1.38 1.90 -13.93
CA ARG A 120 -1.73 3.29 -13.62
C ARG A 120 -1.90 3.51 -12.13
N LEU A 121 -2.57 2.58 -11.44
CA LEU A 121 -2.72 2.62 -9.99
C LEU A 121 -1.34 2.55 -9.29
N LEU A 122 -0.48 1.62 -9.68
CA LEU A 122 0.88 1.52 -9.13
C LEU A 122 1.69 2.80 -9.36
N ALA A 123 1.62 3.37 -10.56
CA ALA A 123 2.30 4.63 -10.88
C ALA A 123 1.82 5.78 -9.99
N SER A 124 0.50 5.94 -9.82
CA SER A 124 -0.08 6.98 -8.97
C SER A 124 0.35 6.82 -7.50
N VAL A 125 0.31 5.59 -6.98
CA VAL A 125 0.68 5.31 -5.59
C VAL A 125 2.19 5.42 -5.37
N ALA A 126 3.01 5.08 -6.37
CA ALA A 126 4.46 5.29 -6.34
C ALA A 126 4.78 6.80 -6.29
N ALA A 127 4.12 7.61 -7.11
CA ALA A 127 4.28 9.07 -7.10
C ALA A 127 3.88 9.68 -5.74
N ALA A 128 2.76 9.26 -5.16
CA ALA A 128 2.35 9.69 -3.82
C ALA A 128 3.39 9.32 -2.75
N GLY A 129 3.90 8.08 -2.77
CA GLY A 129 4.96 7.64 -1.85
C GLY A 129 6.27 8.43 -2.01
N ALA A 130 6.64 8.80 -3.24
CA ALA A 130 7.80 9.66 -3.48
C ALA A 130 7.61 11.07 -2.89
N VAL A 131 6.39 11.62 -2.96
CA VAL A 131 6.05 12.90 -2.31
C VAL A 131 6.09 12.78 -0.79
N HIS A 132 5.56 11.69 -0.21
CA HIS A 132 5.67 11.45 1.23
C HIS A 132 7.13 11.37 1.68
N ALA A 133 7.97 10.64 0.95
CA ALA A 133 9.40 10.54 1.22
C ALA A 133 10.08 11.91 1.21
N TYR A 134 9.68 12.80 0.29
CA TYR A 134 10.16 14.17 0.25
C TYR A 134 9.74 14.97 1.50
N VAL A 135 8.45 14.97 1.85
CA VAL A 135 7.93 15.69 3.03
C VAL A 135 8.60 15.21 4.32
N LEU A 136 8.77 13.90 4.49
CA LEU A 136 9.45 13.32 5.64
C LEU A 136 10.93 13.72 5.71
N ALA A 137 11.61 13.74 4.56
CA ALA A 137 13.00 14.18 4.49
C ALA A 137 13.17 15.67 4.83
N GLU A 138 12.24 16.53 4.42
CA GLU A 138 12.23 17.95 4.81
C GLU A 138 11.95 18.10 6.31
N GLY A 139 11.01 17.33 6.88
CA GLY A 139 10.75 17.33 8.32
C GLY A 139 11.92 16.85 9.18
N ALA A 140 12.87 16.11 8.59
CA ALA A 140 14.07 15.59 9.26
C ALA A 140 15.28 16.56 9.22
N ARG A 141 15.18 17.69 8.52
CA ARG A 141 16.30 18.63 8.40
C ARG A 141 16.49 19.42 9.68
#